data_AF-A0A9R0RFN9-F1
#
_entry.id   AF-A0A9R0RFN9-F1
#
_cell.length_a   1.000
_cell.length_b   1.000
_cell.length_c   1.000
_cell.angle_alpha   90.00
_cell.angle_beta   90.00
_cell.angle_gamma   90.00
#
_symmetry.space_group_name_H-M   'P 1'
#
loop_
_entity.id
_entity.type
_entity.pdbx_description
1 polymer ?
#
loop_
_entity_poly.entity_id
_entity_poly.type
_entity_poly.pdbx_seq_one_letter_code
_entity_poly.pdbx_strand_id
1 'polypeptide(L)'
;MPGSVNLRECKVLERMVKMHAEKGGLYGAICAAPAVTLAHWGMLKGLKATCYPSFMEKFTAEVIPVNSRVVVDRNVVTSQGPGTAIEFALALVEQLYDKEKMEEVAGPLYVHPQHGADYTIEELNSVEWKCSGTPQVLVPVANGSEEIEALNLIDVLRRAGANVTVASVEDTLQIVTRRHKFNLIADMMLDEAAKMEFDLIVMPGGLSGAQKFASTDKLVDLLKKQAGSGKAYGAICASPAHVLEPHGLLREEGDGVSTHGALAY
;
A
#
# COMPACT_ATOMS: atom_id res chain seq x y z
N MET A 1 1.47 -16.41 -12.34
CA MET A 1 1.51 -16.43 -10.85
C MET A 1 2.53 -17.45 -10.35
N PRO A 2 3.82 -17.09 -10.31
CA PRO A 2 4.84 -17.97 -9.75
C PRO A 2 4.73 -18.07 -8.21
N GLY A 3 4.39 -16.99 -7.50
CA GLY A 3 4.45 -16.92 -6.02
C GLY A 3 3.75 -18.08 -5.28
N SER A 4 2.42 -18.15 -5.30
CA SER A 4 1.67 -19.20 -4.58
C SER A 4 1.97 -20.62 -5.07
N VAL A 5 2.30 -20.78 -6.35
CA VAL A 5 2.72 -22.07 -6.92
C VAL A 5 4.08 -22.48 -6.36
N ASN A 6 5.05 -21.58 -6.33
CA ASN A 6 6.37 -21.85 -5.75
C ASN A 6 6.27 -22.22 -4.26
N LEU A 7 5.40 -21.52 -3.50
CA LEU A 7 5.13 -21.88 -2.11
C LEU A 7 4.52 -23.28 -2.00
N ARG A 8 3.55 -23.62 -2.87
CA ARG A 8 2.90 -24.94 -2.92
C ARG A 8 3.90 -26.07 -3.17
N GLU A 9 4.85 -25.86 -4.08
CA GLU A 9 5.87 -26.87 -4.42
C GLU A 9 6.99 -26.98 -3.37
N CYS A 10 7.07 -26.05 -2.41
CA CYS A 10 8.09 -26.07 -1.36
C CYS A 10 7.77 -27.13 -0.30
N LYS A 11 8.34 -28.34 -0.46
CA LYS A 11 8.12 -29.47 0.47
C LYS A 11 8.61 -29.22 1.90
N VAL A 12 9.62 -28.37 2.08
CA VAL A 12 10.07 -27.97 3.41
C VAL A 12 8.97 -27.15 4.10
N LEU A 13 8.43 -26.14 3.41
CA LEU A 13 7.37 -25.30 3.93
C LEU A 13 6.09 -26.12 4.19
N GLU A 14 5.68 -26.98 3.26
CA GLU A 14 4.53 -27.88 3.43
C GLU A 14 4.62 -28.66 4.74
N ARG A 15 5.77 -29.31 5.00
CA ARG A 15 5.99 -30.06 6.24
C ARG A 15 5.93 -29.17 7.47
N MET A 16 6.57 -27.99 7.44
CA MET A 16 6.58 -27.06 8.57
C MET A 16 5.17 -26.61 8.94
N VAL A 17 4.36 -26.20 7.95
CA VAL A 17 3.00 -25.71 8.20
C VAL A 17 2.08 -26.83 8.68
N LYS A 18 2.16 -28.04 8.10
CA LYS A 18 1.40 -29.20 8.57
C LYS A 18 1.71 -29.56 10.02
N MET A 19 2.99 -29.70 10.36
CA MET A 19 3.40 -29.99 11.75
C MET A 19 3.01 -28.88 12.73
N HIS A 20 3.01 -27.62 12.28
CA HIS A 20 2.58 -26.48 13.10
C HIS A 20 1.06 -26.56 13.37
N ALA A 21 0.27 -26.81 12.34
CA ALA A 21 -1.19 -26.93 12.44
C ALA A 21 -1.63 -28.15 13.27
N GLU A 22 -0.96 -29.30 13.15
CA GLU A 22 -1.21 -30.51 13.95
C GLU A 22 -1.02 -30.28 15.44
N LYS A 23 -0.14 -29.34 15.82
CA LYS A 23 0.09 -28.92 17.21
C LYS A 23 -0.89 -27.84 17.68
N GLY A 24 -1.90 -27.50 16.89
CA GLY A 24 -2.86 -26.44 17.17
C GLY A 24 -2.36 -25.02 16.88
N GLY A 25 -1.21 -24.87 16.21
CA GLY A 25 -0.66 -23.58 15.83
C GLY A 25 -1.52 -22.86 14.79
N LEU A 26 -1.48 -21.52 14.81
CA LEU A 26 -2.18 -20.66 13.86
C LEU A 26 -1.48 -20.67 12.50
N TYR A 27 -2.25 -20.71 11.43
CA TYR A 27 -1.74 -20.56 10.07
C TYR A 27 -2.71 -19.75 9.22
N GLY A 28 -2.23 -19.22 8.10
CA GLY A 28 -3.08 -18.45 7.24
C GLY A 28 -2.51 -18.21 5.85
N ALA A 29 -3.38 -17.78 4.96
CA ALA A 29 -3.01 -17.47 3.58
C ALA A 29 -3.92 -16.37 3.02
N ILE A 30 -3.40 -15.60 2.07
CA ILE A 30 -4.11 -14.50 1.42
C ILE A 30 -4.04 -14.63 -0.10
N CYS A 31 -5.00 -14.01 -0.78
CA CYS A 31 -5.05 -13.94 -2.24
C CYS A 31 -5.20 -15.33 -2.86
N ALA A 32 -4.31 -15.75 -3.75
CA ALA A 32 -4.40 -17.05 -4.40
C ALA A 32 -3.93 -18.21 -3.50
N ALA A 33 -3.16 -17.94 -2.44
CA ALA A 33 -2.52 -18.98 -1.63
C ALA A 33 -3.50 -19.91 -0.87
N PRO A 34 -4.67 -19.47 -0.37
CA PRO A 34 -5.62 -20.40 0.25
C PRO A 34 -6.05 -21.52 -0.71
N ALA A 35 -6.46 -21.17 -1.93
CA ALA A 35 -6.93 -22.14 -2.93
C ALA A 35 -5.78 -22.88 -3.63
N VAL A 36 -4.66 -22.20 -3.92
CA VAL A 36 -3.55 -22.80 -4.67
C VAL A 36 -2.63 -23.62 -3.78
N THR A 37 -2.38 -23.18 -2.54
CA THR A 37 -1.39 -23.77 -1.64
C THR A 37 -2.05 -24.58 -0.53
N LEU A 38 -2.83 -23.94 0.36
CA LEU A 38 -3.36 -24.62 1.56
C LEU A 38 -4.39 -25.70 1.22
N ALA A 39 -5.31 -25.42 0.30
CA ALA A 39 -6.27 -26.42 -0.17
C ALA A 39 -5.58 -27.61 -0.85
N HIS A 40 -4.55 -27.36 -1.65
CA HIS A 40 -3.77 -28.42 -2.30
C HIS A 40 -3.05 -29.32 -1.29
N TRP A 41 -2.56 -28.77 -0.19
CA TRP A 41 -1.97 -29.53 0.89
C TRP A 41 -2.99 -30.29 1.77
N GLY A 42 -4.29 -30.14 1.49
CA GLY A 42 -5.39 -30.72 2.26
C GLY A 42 -5.69 -30.01 3.57
N MET A 43 -5.09 -28.84 3.80
CA MET A 43 -5.16 -28.14 5.09
C MET A 43 -6.48 -27.40 5.32
N LEU A 44 -7.30 -27.21 4.28
CA LEU A 44 -8.60 -26.55 4.37
C LEU A 44 -9.79 -27.53 4.36
N LYS A 45 -9.53 -28.83 4.44
CA LYS A 45 -10.57 -29.87 4.39
C LYS A 45 -11.55 -29.74 5.57
N GLY A 46 -12.83 -29.56 5.24
CA GLY A 46 -13.93 -29.37 6.18
C GLY A 46 -14.00 -27.96 6.79
N LEU A 47 -13.18 -27.01 6.33
CA LEU A 47 -13.10 -25.66 6.89
C LEU A 47 -13.76 -24.64 5.96
N LYS A 48 -14.25 -23.56 6.56
CA LYS A 48 -14.68 -22.34 5.87
C LYS A 48 -13.46 -21.50 5.52
N ALA A 49 -13.38 -21.09 4.25
CA ALA A 49 -12.26 -20.29 3.78
C ALA A 49 -12.68 -19.30 2.69
N THR A 50 -11.93 -18.22 2.57
CA THR A 50 -11.98 -17.27 1.45
C THR A 50 -10.66 -17.29 0.69
N CYS A 51 -10.65 -16.77 -0.53
CA CYS A 51 -9.45 -16.51 -1.31
C CYS A 51 -9.73 -15.41 -2.33
N TYR A 52 -8.75 -15.10 -3.17
CA TYR A 52 -8.98 -14.18 -4.29
C TYR A 52 -10.20 -14.62 -5.11
N PRO A 53 -11.14 -13.73 -5.46
CA PRO A 53 -12.43 -14.12 -6.03
C PRO A 53 -12.33 -15.06 -7.24
N SER A 54 -11.39 -14.82 -8.16
CA SER A 54 -11.20 -15.68 -9.34
C SER A 54 -10.57 -17.06 -9.04
N PHE A 55 -10.20 -17.33 -7.78
CA PHE A 55 -9.69 -18.62 -7.32
C PHE A 55 -10.70 -19.39 -6.48
N MET A 56 -11.86 -18.81 -6.16
CA MET A 56 -12.87 -19.47 -5.32
C MET A 56 -13.34 -20.80 -5.94
N GLU A 57 -13.48 -20.85 -7.27
CA GLU A 57 -13.82 -22.07 -8.01
C GLU A 57 -12.73 -23.14 -7.99
N LYS A 58 -11.50 -22.80 -7.56
CA LYS A 58 -10.41 -23.77 -7.45
C LYS A 58 -10.38 -24.49 -6.11
N PHE A 59 -11.22 -24.10 -5.16
CA PHE A 59 -11.42 -24.89 -3.96
C PHE A 59 -12.01 -26.25 -4.32
N THR A 60 -11.52 -27.30 -3.65
CA THR A 60 -12.12 -28.63 -3.79
C THR A 60 -13.47 -28.67 -3.08
N ALA A 61 -14.30 -29.66 -3.39
CA ALA A 61 -15.60 -29.87 -2.70
C ALA A 61 -15.48 -30.07 -1.18
N GLU A 62 -14.25 -30.28 -0.68
CA GLU A 62 -13.96 -30.46 0.73
C GLU A 62 -13.75 -29.14 1.47
N VAL A 63 -13.61 -28.00 0.78
CA VAL A 63 -13.51 -26.66 1.39
C VAL A 63 -14.86 -25.98 1.28
N ILE A 64 -15.28 -25.26 2.32
CA ILE A 64 -16.54 -24.49 2.32
C ILE A 64 -16.22 -23.04 1.94
N PRO A 65 -16.44 -22.62 0.68
CA PRO A 65 -16.12 -21.26 0.25
C PRO A 65 -17.03 -20.23 0.96
N VAL A 66 -16.43 -19.16 1.46
CA VAL A 66 -17.14 -18.03 2.05
C VAL A 66 -16.70 -16.74 1.34
N ASN A 67 -17.67 -15.99 0.81
CA ASN A 67 -17.41 -14.71 0.17
C ASN A 67 -17.34 -13.58 1.22
N SER A 68 -16.25 -13.55 1.97
CA SER A 68 -15.93 -12.48 2.92
C SER A 68 -14.48 -12.04 2.75
N ARG A 69 -14.18 -10.78 3.09
CA ARG A 69 -12.86 -10.16 2.96
C ARG A 69 -11.77 -10.92 3.73
N VAL A 70 -12.10 -11.31 4.96
CA VAL A 70 -11.30 -12.17 5.84
C VAL A 70 -12.22 -13.23 6.46
N VAL A 71 -11.71 -14.46 6.61
CA VAL A 71 -12.40 -15.58 7.24
C VAL A 71 -11.48 -16.22 8.26
N VAL A 72 -11.95 -16.36 9.49
CA VAL A 72 -11.33 -17.16 10.55
C VAL A 72 -12.18 -18.41 10.76
N ASP A 73 -11.58 -19.59 10.67
CA ASP A 73 -12.20 -20.85 11.06
C ASP A 73 -11.20 -21.69 11.87
N ARG A 74 -11.47 -21.86 13.17
CA ARG A 74 -10.54 -22.50 14.12
C ARG A 74 -9.18 -21.81 14.09
N ASN A 75 -8.12 -22.55 13.74
CA ASN A 75 -6.75 -22.06 13.71
C ASN A 75 -6.28 -21.59 12.31
N VAL A 76 -7.19 -21.45 11.34
CA VAL A 76 -6.86 -20.89 10.02
C VAL A 76 -7.48 -19.52 9.79
N VAL A 77 -6.67 -18.59 9.28
CA VAL A 77 -7.14 -17.29 8.79
C VAL A 77 -6.90 -17.20 7.29
N THR A 78 -7.92 -16.83 6.52
CA THR A 78 -7.82 -16.64 5.06
C THR A 78 -8.34 -15.27 4.63
N SER A 79 -7.81 -14.71 3.53
CA SER A 79 -8.16 -13.36 3.07
C SER A 79 -8.11 -13.22 1.54
N GLN A 80 -8.90 -12.29 0.99
CA GLN A 80 -9.18 -12.23 -0.45
C GLN A 80 -8.07 -11.61 -1.31
N GLY A 81 -7.37 -10.57 -0.88
CA GLY A 81 -6.44 -9.88 -1.78
C GLY A 81 -5.61 -8.80 -1.12
N PRO A 82 -4.80 -8.05 -1.89
CA PRO A 82 -3.94 -7.00 -1.35
C PRO A 82 -4.75 -5.93 -0.58
N GLY A 83 -5.94 -5.56 -1.07
CA GLY A 83 -6.82 -4.60 -0.40
C GLY A 83 -7.44 -5.09 0.93
N THR A 84 -7.25 -6.36 1.31
CA THR A 84 -7.68 -6.94 2.59
C THR A 84 -6.47 -7.35 3.46
N ALA A 85 -5.25 -6.94 3.10
CA ALA A 85 -4.03 -7.35 3.79
C ALA A 85 -3.93 -6.77 5.22
N ILE A 86 -4.36 -5.53 5.44
CA ILE A 86 -4.37 -4.93 6.78
C ILE A 86 -5.40 -5.64 7.68
N GLU A 87 -6.62 -5.88 7.19
CA GLU A 87 -7.65 -6.64 7.90
C GLU A 87 -7.18 -8.07 8.23
N PHE A 88 -6.49 -8.72 7.30
CA PHE A 88 -5.89 -10.04 7.50
C PHE A 88 -4.85 -10.02 8.62
N ALA A 89 -3.97 -9.02 8.63
CA ALA A 89 -2.97 -8.87 9.67
C ALA A 89 -3.61 -8.59 11.05
N LEU A 90 -4.63 -7.74 11.12
CA LEU A 90 -5.36 -7.47 12.36
C LEU A 90 -6.10 -8.70 12.88
N ALA A 91 -6.72 -9.50 12.01
CA ALA A 91 -7.32 -10.76 12.42
C ALA A 91 -6.27 -11.70 13.04
N LEU A 92 -5.04 -11.73 12.53
CA LEU A 92 -3.95 -12.49 13.14
C LEU A 92 -3.49 -11.90 14.47
N VAL A 93 -3.43 -10.57 14.62
CA VAL A 93 -3.12 -9.92 15.91
C VAL A 93 -4.14 -10.32 16.97
N GLU A 94 -5.44 -10.31 16.64
CA GLU A 94 -6.48 -10.73 17.57
C GLU A 94 -6.34 -12.20 18.00
N GLN A 95 -6.01 -13.10 17.05
CA GLN A 95 -5.81 -14.52 17.35
C GLN A 95 -4.52 -14.80 18.15
N LEU A 96 -3.46 -13.99 17.94
CA LEU A 96 -2.16 -14.17 18.59
C LEU A 96 -2.08 -13.53 19.98
N TYR A 97 -2.81 -12.43 20.18
CA TYR A 97 -2.81 -11.67 21.42
C TYR A 97 -4.23 -11.67 22.01
N ASP A 98 -5.03 -10.69 21.62
CA ASP A 98 -6.43 -10.53 21.98
C ASP A 98 -7.03 -9.37 21.18
N LYS A 99 -8.34 -9.15 21.39
CA LYS A 99 -9.08 -8.06 20.76
C LYS A 99 -8.58 -6.67 21.16
N GLU A 100 -8.16 -6.48 22.42
CA GLU A 100 -7.67 -5.19 22.91
C GLU A 100 -6.39 -4.77 22.18
N LYS A 101 -5.45 -5.71 22.00
CA LYS A 101 -4.23 -5.45 21.23
C LYS A 101 -4.53 -5.17 19.76
N MET A 102 -5.49 -5.86 19.17
CA MET A 102 -5.92 -5.60 17.80
C MET A 102 -6.48 -4.19 17.65
N GLU A 103 -7.35 -3.75 18.55
CA GLU A 103 -7.93 -2.40 18.55
C GLU A 103 -6.86 -1.31 18.75
N GLU A 104 -5.90 -1.53 19.66
CA GLU A 104 -4.74 -0.65 19.88
C GLU A 104 -3.92 -0.44 18.59
N VAL A 105 -3.66 -1.53 17.85
CA VAL A 105 -2.89 -1.48 16.60
C VAL A 105 -3.72 -0.89 15.46
N ALA A 106 -5.02 -1.19 15.40
CA ALA A 106 -5.92 -0.74 14.34
C ALA A 106 -6.17 0.77 14.38
N GLY A 107 -6.29 1.37 15.56
CA GLY A 107 -6.61 2.78 15.75
C GLY A 107 -5.76 3.75 14.90
N PRO A 108 -4.42 3.75 15.02
CA PRO A 108 -3.56 4.62 14.23
C PRO A 108 -3.41 4.19 12.75
N LEU A 109 -3.86 2.99 12.36
CA LEU A 109 -3.78 2.50 10.98
C LEU A 109 -4.99 2.90 10.14
N TYR A 110 -6.20 2.82 10.70
CA TYR A 110 -7.43 3.03 9.94
C TYR A 110 -7.97 4.45 9.98
N VAL A 111 -7.40 5.35 10.81
CA VAL A 111 -7.90 6.73 11.04
C VAL A 111 -9.42 6.77 10.90
N HIS A 112 -10.10 6.08 11.83
CA HIS A 112 -11.48 5.60 11.69
C HIS A 112 -12.36 6.38 10.68
N PRO A 113 -12.75 5.78 9.53
CA PRO A 113 -14.02 6.18 8.94
C PRO A 113 -15.09 5.92 10.01
N GLN A 114 -15.96 6.90 10.25
CA GLN A 114 -17.03 6.78 11.24
C GLN A 114 -17.77 5.45 11.04
N HIS A 115 -18.14 4.75 12.12
CA HIS A 115 -18.83 3.46 12.03
C HIS A 115 -20.05 3.59 11.09
N GLY A 116 -20.04 2.87 9.96
CA GLY A 116 -21.12 2.93 8.95
C GLY A 116 -20.93 3.97 7.84
N ALA A 117 -19.81 4.69 7.79
CA ALA A 117 -19.46 5.51 6.64
C ALA A 117 -18.98 4.60 5.50
N ASP A 118 -19.66 4.68 4.36
CA ASP A 118 -19.15 4.13 3.10
C ASP A 118 -17.79 4.76 2.77
N TYR A 119 -16.95 4.07 1.98
CA TYR A 119 -15.76 4.69 1.41
C TYR A 119 -16.20 5.82 0.47
N THR A 120 -16.10 7.06 0.95
CA THR A 120 -16.39 8.25 0.16
C THR A 120 -15.10 8.99 -0.12
N ILE A 121 -14.82 9.22 -1.40
CA ILE A 121 -13.82 10.21 -1.81
C ILE A 121 -14.54 11.55 -1.80
N GLU A 122 -14.14 12.44 -0.90
CA GLU A 122 -14.59 13.83 -0.95
C GLU A 122 -13.67 14.59 -1.90
N GLU A 123 -14.22 15.02 -3.02
CA GLU A 123 -13.54 15.88 -3.98
C GLU A 123 -13.86 17.33 -3.64
N LEU A 124 -12.83 18.09 -3.29
CA LEU A 124 -12.90 19.52 -3.06
C LEU A 124 -12.10 20.23 -4.16
N ASN A 125 -12.60 21.38 -4.63
CA ASN A 125 -11.91 22.20 -5.63
C ASN A 125 -11.56 21.42 -6.91
N SER A 126 -12.57 20.75 -7.49
CA SER A 126 -12.45 19.93 -8.70
C SER A 126 -11.72 20.66 -9.82
N VAL A 127 -10.77 19.97 -10.45
CA VAL A 127 -10.02 20.49 -11.60
C VAL A 127 -10.20 19.55 -12.79
N GLU A 128 -10.33 20.12 -14.00
CA GLU A 128 -10.36 19.31 -15.22
C GLU A 128 -8.94 18.82 -15.53
N TRP A 129 -8.58 17.63 -15.05
CA TRP A 129 -7.28 17.03 -15.33
C TRP A 129 -7.28 16.33 -16.68
N LYS A 130 -6.27 16.63 -17.50
CA LYS A 130 -6.05 15.96 -18.79
C LYS A 130 -4.66 15.35 -18.80
N CYS A 131 -4.61 14.03 -18.91
CA CYS A 131 -3.40 13.30 -19.24
C CYS A 131 -3.52 12.79 -20.67
N SER A 132 -2.54 13.12 -21.53
CA SER A 132 -2.46 12.59 -22.89
C SER A 132 -1.58 11.35 -22.92
N GLY A 133 -2.15 10.19 -23.21
CA GLY A 133 -1.41 8.93 -23.27
C GLY A 133 -1.30 8.24 -21.90
N THR A 134 -0.22 7.47 -21.70
CA THR A 134 0.03 6.76 -20.44
C THR A 134 0.57 7.73 -19.38
N PRO A 135 -0.08 7.88 -18.20
CA PRO A 135 0.37 8.81 -17.17
C PRO A 135 1.81 8.54 -16.71
N GLN A 136 2.63 9.58 -16.66
CA GLN A 136 3.96 9.54 -16.03
C GLN A 136 3.85 10.04 -14.58
N VAL A 137 4.19 9.19 -13.62
CA VAL A 137 4.08 9.51 -12.19
C VAL A 137 5.43 9.42 -11.51
N LEU A 138 5.79 10.43 -10.73
CA LEU A 138 6.93 10.38 -9.82
C LEU A 138 6.46 10.08 -8.39
N VAL A 139 7.06 9.06 -7.79
CA VAL A 139 6.97 8.78 -6.34
C VAL A 139 8.38 8.87 -5.75
N PRO A 140 8.76 10.01 -5.13
CA PRO A 140 10.06 10.11 -4.47
C PRO A 140 10.04 9.31 -3.15
N VAL A 141 11.16 8.70 -2.82
CA VAL A 141 11.36 7.88 -1.62
C VAL A 141 12.65 8.29 -0.91
N ALA A 142 12.60 8.29 0.42
CA ALA A 142 13.69 8.68 1.31
C ALA A 142 13.84 7.67 2.44
N ASN A 143 14.98 7.68 3.11
CA ASN A 143 15.12 6.94 4.36
C ASN A 143 14.06 7.40 5.37
N GLY A 144 13.30 6.43 5.87
CA GLY A 144 12.18 6.66 6.77
C GLY A 144 10.91 7.21 6.12
N SER A 145 10.75 7.07 4.79
CA SER A 145 9.42 7.07 4.18
C SER A 145 8.53 5.98 4.79
N GLU A 146 7.22 6.22 4.83
CA GLU A 146 6.21 5.24 5.27
C GLU A 146 6.04 4.16 4.18
N GLU A 147 6.30 2.90 4.56
CA GLU A 147 6.37 1.78 3.62
C GLU A 147 5.03 1.41 2.97
N ILE A 148 3.93 1.43 3.73
CA ILE A 148 2.61 1.01 3.25
C ILE A 148 2.06 2.07 2.29
N GLU A 149 2.20 3.36 2.62
CA GLU A 149 1.79 4.47 1.76
C GLU A 149 2.56 4.46 0.44
N ALA A 150 3.89 4.32 0.50
CA ALA A 150 4.73 4.28 -0.70
C ALA A 150 4.37 3.08 -1.59
N LEU A 151 4.32 1.87 -1.02
CA LEU A 151 4.03 0.66 -1.79
C LEU A 151 2.62 0.66 -2.38
N ASN A 152 1.62 1.17 -1.66
CA ASN A 152 0.26 1.26 -2.17
C ASN A 152 0.14 2.25 -3.33
N LEU A 153 0.73 3.45 -3.21
CA LEU A 153 0.77 4.41 -4.33
C LEU A 153 1.41 3.76 -5.57
N ILE A 154 2.56 3.12 -5.40
CA ILE A 154 3.31 2.50 -6.49
C ILE A 154 2.51 1.35 -7.13
N ASP A 155 2.03 0.39 -6.33
CA ASP A 155 1.35 -0.81 -6.82
C ASP A 155 0.00 -0.47 -7.48
N VAL A 156 -0.82 0.37 -6.86
CA VAL A 156 -2.15 0.73 -7.38
C VAL A 156 -2.03 1.48 -8.71
N LEU A 157 -1.12 2.47 -8.80
CA LEU A 157 -0.93 3.24 -10.03
C LEU A 157 -0.33 2.38 -11.16
N ARG A 158 0.64 1.50 -10.85
CA ARG A 158 1.18 0.54 -11.84
C ARG A 158 0.11 -0.44 -12.33
N ARG A 159 -0.80 -0.91 -11.46
CA ARG A 159 -1.94 -1.76 -11.86
C ARG A 159 -2.91 -1.05 -12.79
N ALA A 160 -3.07 0.26 -12.64
CA ALA A 160 -3.86 1.08 -13.56
C ALA A 160 -3.15 1.31 -14.91
N GLY A 161 -1.90 0.87 -15.06
CA GLY A 161 -1.11 0.99 -16.27
C GLY A 161 -0.29 2.29 -16.35
N ALA A 162 -0.18 3.07 -15.27
CA ALA A 162 0.66 4.26 -15.24
C ALA A 162 2.17 3.89 -15.22
N ASN A 163 2.98 4.75 -15.83
CA ASN A 163 4.44 4.67 -15.73
C ASN A 163 4.89 5.36 -14.44
N VAL A 164 5.02 4.57 -13.37
CA VAL A 164 5.46 5.06 -12.06
C VAL A 164 6.98 4.94 -11.93
N THR A 165 7.66 6.09 -11.84
CA THR A 165 9.07 6.23 -11.50
C THR A 165 9.22 6.37 -9.99
N VAL A 166 9.89 5.42 -9.35
CA VAL A 166 10.28 5.50 -7.94
C VAL A 166 11.68 6.07 -7.86
N ALA A 167 11.83 7.28 -7.31
CA ALA A 167 13.11 7.99 -7.28
C ALA A 167 13.66 8.14 -5.87
N SER A 168 14.90 7.71 -5.65
CA SER A 168 15.60 7.93 -4.38
C SER A 168 16.08 9.38 -4.26
N VAL A 169 15.74 10.04 -3.15
CA VAL A 169 16.29 11.36 -2.79
C VAL A 169 17.59 11.25 -1.96
N GLU A 170 18.04 10.03 -1.70
CA GLU A 170 19.31 9.74 -1.03
C GLU A 170 20.45 9.68 -2.06
N ASP A 171 21.66 9.31 -1.61
CA ASP A 171 22.81 9.09 -2.49
C ASP A 171 22.89 7.64 -3.02
N THR A 172 21.92 6.77 -2.65
CA THR A 172 21.83 5.39 -3.13
C THR A 172 20.40 5.02 -3.52
N LEU A 173 20.23 3.99 -4.34
CA LEU A 173 18.91 3.46 -4.70
C LEU A 173 18.22 2.70 -3.55
N GLN A 174 18.99 2.22 -2.57
CA GLN A 174 18.43 1.47 -1.46
C GLN A 174 17.92 2.42 -0.38
N ILE A 175 16.63 2.29 -0.07
CA ILE A 175 15.92 3.06 0.95
C ILE A 175 15.56 2.15 2.11
N VAL A 176 15.85 2.60 3.33
CA VAL A 176 15.40 1.96 4.57
C VAL A 176 14.17 2.70 5.10
N THR A 177 13.02 2.04 5.12
CA THR A 177 11.74 2.65 5.56
C THR A 177 11.65 2.78 7.09
N ARG A 178 10.63 3.51 7.56
CA ARG A 178 10.56 4.01 8.95
C ARG A 178 10.43 2.92 10.00
N ARG A 179 9.34 2.15 9.98
CA ARG A 179 8.90 1.35 11.14
C ARG A 179 9.56 -0.01 11.20
N HIS A 180 9.68 -0.68 10.07
CA HIS A 180 10.15 -2.06 10.02
C HIS A 180 11.47 -2.23 9.26
N LYS A 181 12.12 -1.12 8.90
CA LYS A 181 13.39 -1.10 8.17
C LYS A 181 13.32 -1.97 6.90
N PHE A 182 12.19 -1.93 6.20
CA PHE A 182 12.09 -2.57 4.89
C PHE A 182 13.07 -1.91 3.94
N ASN A 183 13.73 -2.73 3.13
CA ASN A 183 14.62 -2.25 2.08
C ASN A 183 13.82 -2.17 0.79
N LEU A 184 13.55 -0.94 0.35
CA LEU A 184 13.01 -0.65 -0.98
C LEU A 184 14.18 -0.27 -1.89
N ILE A 185 14.16 -0.76 -3.13
CA ILE A 185 15.13 -0.35 -4.16
C ILE A 185 14.37 0.55 -5.13
N ALA A 186 14.77 1.83 -5.18
CA ALA A 186 14.24 2.79 -6.12
C ALA A 186 14.66 2.44 -7.56
N ASP A 187 13.86 2.89 -8.54
CA ASP A 187 14.16 2.66 -9.96
C ASP A 187 15.34 3.52 -10.42
N MET A 188 15.48 4.74 -9.88
CA MET A 188 16.56 5.66 -10.20
C MET A 188 16.83 6.70 -9.08
N MET A 189 17.89 7.49 -9.26
CA MET A 189 18.18 8.65 -8.41
C MET A 189 17.30 9.83 -8.78
N LEU A 190 16.98 10.71 -7.82
CA LEU A 190 16.23 11.94 -8.06
C LEU A 190 16.87 12.82 -9.13
N ASP A 191 18.21 12.86 -9.19
CA ASP A 191 18.96 13.63 -10.19
C ASP A 191 18.63 13.23 -11.64
N GLU A 192 18.36 11.95 -11.87
CA GLU A 192 17.94 11.45 -13.18
C GLU A 192 16.45 11.72 -13.42
N ALA A 193 15.61 11.51 -12.40
CA ALA A 193 14.19 11.79 -12.48
C ALA A 193 13.90 13.28 -12.74
N ALA A 194 14.71 14.20 -12.20
CA ALA A 194 14.56 15.65 -12.39
C ALA A 194 14.75 16.11 -13.85
N LYS A 195 15.29 15.24 -14.72
CA LYS A 195 15.43 15.50 -16.17
C LYS A 195 14.19 15.08 -16.97
N MET A 196 13.21 14.46 -16.31
CA MET A 196 11.97 13.97 -16.91
C MET A 196 10.80 14.93 -16.66
N GLU A 197 9.70 14.70 -17.37
CA GLU A 197 8.42 15.37 -17.15
C GLU A 197 7.41 14.38 -16.58
N PHE A 198 6.62 14.83 -15.60
CA PHE A 198 5.61 14.01 -14.94
C PHE A 198 4.24 14.66 -15.03
N ASP A 199 3.18 13.86 -15.11
CA ASP A 199 1.79 14.28 -15.02
C ASP A 199 1.34 14.40 -13.55
N LEU A 200 1.97 13.62 -12.66
CA LEU A 200 1.74 13.61 -11.22
C LEU A 200 3.06 13.43 -10.46
N ILE A 201 3.26 14.24 -9.41
CA ILE A 201 4.27 13.99 -8.38
C ILE A 201 3.55 13.72 -7.06
N VAL A 202 3.64 12.52 -6.51
CA VAL A 202 2.93 12.15 -5.28
C VAL A 202 3.88 11.58 -4.24
N MET A 203 3.82 12.12 -3.02
CA MET A 203 4.79 11.80 -1.95
C MET A 203 4.12 10.98 -0.83
N PRO A 204 4.72 9.85 -0.42
CA PRO A 204 4.33 9.19 0.81
C PRO A 204 4.74 10.04 2.02
N GLY A 205 4.24 9.70 3.20
CA GLY A 205 4.62 10.29 4.46
C GLY A 205 5.82 9.63 5.12
N GLY A 206 5.76 9.57 6.45
CA GLY A 206 6.88 9.20 7.32
C GLY A 206 7.70 10.44 7.71
N LEU A 207 7.78 10.73 9.01
CA LEU A 207 8.31 12.01 9.51
C LEU A 207 9.73 12.33 8.99
N SER A 208 10.67 11.38 9.13
CA SER A 208 12.05 11.60 8.67
C SER A 208 12.15 11.64 7.15
N GLY A 209 11.34 10.84 6.45
CA GLY A 209 11.27 10.87 4.98
C GLY A 209 10.75 12.23 4.48
N ALA A 210 9.68 12.73 5.09
CA ALA A 210 9.09 14.03 4.80
C ALA A 210 10.07 15.19 5.09
N GLN A 211 10.81 15.13 6.21
CA GLN A 211 11.87 16.10 6.50
C GLN A 211 12.98 16.07 5.46
N LYS A 212 13.38 14.88 5.00
CA LYS A 212 14.37 14.72 3.93
C LYS A 212 13.85 15.28 2.60
N PHE A 213 12.59 15.03 2.26
CA PHE A 213 11.95 15.63 1.08
C PHE A 213 11.98 17.16 1.15
N ALA A 214 11.59 17.72 2.29
CA ALA A 214 11.55 19.16 2.52
C ALA A 214 12.93 19.83 2.42
N SER A 215 14.00 19.14 2.84
CA SER A 215 15.37 19.67 2.75
C SER A 215 16.07 19.37 1.42
N THR A 216 15.37 18.76 0.46
CA THR A 216 15.96 18.41 -0.85
C THR A 216 15.53 19.44 -1.89
N ASP A 217 16.37 20.46 -2.09
CA ASP A 217 16.09 21.60 -2.98
C ASP A 217 15.63 21.16 -4.38
N LYS A 218 16.27 20.14 -4.96
CA LYS A 218 15.91 19.61 -6.29
C LYS A 218 14.47 19.10 -6.35
N LEU A 219 13.98 18.43 -5.29
CA LEU A 219 12.61 17.94 -5.23
C LEU A 219 11.63 19.11 -5.07
N VAL A 220 11.96 20.07 -4.20
CA VAL A 220 11.16 21.27 -3.97
C VAL A 220 11.03 22.09 -5.26
N ASP A 221 12.13 22.28 -6.00
CA ASP A 221 12.13 22.98 -7.27
C ASP A 221 11.27 22.26 -8.32
N LEU A 222 11.33 20.93 -8.36
CA LEU A 222 10.49 20.12 -9.24
C LEU A 222 9.01 20.27 -8.90
N LEU A 223 8.63 20.29 -7.62
CA LEU A 223 7.26 20.54 -7.16
C LEU A 223 6.78 21.95 -7.51
N LYS A 224 7.62 22.97 -7.32
CA LYS A 224 7.30 24.35 -7.71
C LYS A 224 7.11 24.48 -9.23
N LYS A 225 7.94 23.80 -10.03
CA LYS A 225 7.77 23.72 -11.48
C LYS A 225 6.45 23.05 -11.86
N GLN A 226 6.12 21.94 -11.20
CA GLN A 226 4.86 21.20 -11.38
C GLN A 226 3.65 22.10 -11.11
N ALA A 227 3.65 22.78 -9.96
CA ALA A 227 2.61 23.72 -9.55
C ALA A 227 2.48 24.92 -10.51
N GLY A 228 3.60 25.53 -10.90
CA GLY A 228 3.62 26.66 -11.85
C GLY A 228 3.16 26.29 -13.26
N SER A 229 3.22 24.99 -13.61
CA SER A 229 2.74 24.45 -14.88
C SER A 229 1.29 23.97 -14.82
N GLY A 230 0.61 24.10 -13.66
CA GLY A 230 -0.76 23.62 -13.44
C GLY A 230 -0.90 22.11 -13.49
N LYS A 231 0.19 21.36 -13.26
CA LYS A 231 0.17 19.89 -13.24
C LYS A 231 -0.03 19.39 -11.80
N ALA A 232 -0.58 18.18 -11.67
CA ALA A 232 -0.96 17.62 -10.38
C ALA A 232 0.24 17.26 -9.50
N TYR A 233 0.09 17.47 -8.20
CA TYR A 233 0.98 16.98 -7.16
C TYR A 233 0.22 16.69 -5.87
N GLY A 234 0.73 15.77 -5.05
CA GLY A 234 0.06 15.43 -3.80
C GLY A 234 0.98 14.83 -2.77
N ALA A 235 0.47 14.74 -1.55
CA ALA A 235 1.19 14.16 -0.44
C ALA A 235 0.22 13.57 0.59
N ILE A 236 0.71 12.60 1.36
CA ILE A 236 -0.04 11.97 2.47
C ILE A 236 0.73 12.06 3.79
N CYS A 237 0.00 12.05 4.91
CA CYS A 237 0.51 11.94 6.27
C CYS A 237 1.41 13.14 6.65
N ALA A 238 2.71 12.95 6.87
CA ALA A 238 3.61 14.01 7.30
C ALA A 238 4.02 14.96 6.15
N SER A 239 3.94 14.49 4.90
CA SER A 239 4.48 15.22 3.76
C SER A 239 3.70 16.50 3.39
N PRO A 240 2.37 16.60 3.52
CA PRO A 240 1.66 17.87 3.36
C PRO A 240 2.19 19.00 4.27
N ALA A 241 2.30 18.76 5.58
CA ALA A 241 2.72 19.76 6.56
C ALA A 241 4.24 20.03 6.54
N HIS A 242 5.06 19.05 6.17
CA HIS A 242 6.52 19.23 6.16
C HIS A 242 7.08 19.67 4.80
N VAL A 243 6.42 19.30 3.70
CA VAL A 243 6.92 19.58 2.34
C VAL A 243 6.06 20.64 1.67
N LEU A 244 4.74 20.45 1.59
CA LEU A 244 3.89 21.32 0.78
C LEU A 244 3.67 22.68 1.43
N GLU A 245 3.21 22.72 2.68
CA GLU A 245 2.90 23.96 3.41
C GLU A 245 4.13 24.90 3.52
N PRO A 246 5.31 24.45 4.02
CA PRO A 246 6.43 25.36 4.25
C PRO A 246 7.04 25.93 2.96
N HIS A 247 6.75 25.31 1.81
CA HIS A 247 7.22 25.75 0.50
C HIS A 247 6.17 26.51 -0.31
N GLY A 248 5.03 26.86 0.32
CA GLY A 248 3.96 27.64 -0.33
C GLY A 248 3.21 26.88 -1.42
N LEU A 249 3.19 25.54 -1.34
CA LEU A 249 2.52 24.66 -2.29
C LEU A 249 1.09 24.30 -1.85
N LEU A 250 0.66 24.78 -0.68
CA LEU A 250 -0.74 24.83 -0.24
C LEU A 250 -1.14 26.31 -0.17
N ARG A 251 -2.30 26.70 -0.71
CA ARG A 251 -2.83 28.08 -0.64
C ARG A 251 -4.19 28.10 0.05
N GLU A 252 -4.48 29.19 0.75
CA GLU A 252 -5.84 29.52 1.21
C GLU A 252 -6.68 30.12 0.07
N GLU A 253 -7.99 29.86 0.09
CA GLU A 253 -8.98 30.46 -0.81
C GLU A 253 -9.09 31.98 -0.56
N GLY A 254 -8.20 32.77 -1.15
CA GLY A 254 -8.21 34.23 -0.97
C GLY A 254 -7.76 35.08 -2.17
N ASP A 255 -6.84 34.60 -3.00
CA ASP A 255 -6.08 35.50 -3.91
C ASP A 255 -6.42 35.38 -5.40
N GLY A 256 -7.58 34.82 -5.77
CA GLY A 256 -8.10 34.89 -7.15
C GLY A 256 -7.26 34.18 -8.23
N VAL A 257 -6.21 33.44 -7.86
CA VAL A 257 -5.41 32.60 -8.74
C VAL A 257 -5.31 31.21 -8.12
N SER A 258 -6.19 30.30 -8.56
CA SER A 258 -6.18 28.89 -8.14
C SER A 258 -4.94 28.20 -8.71
N THR A 259 -4.09 27.65 -7.82
CA THR A 259 -3.08 26.67 -8.23
C THR A 259 -3.77 25.33 -8.31
N HIS A 260 -4.04 24.91 -9.55
CA HIS A 260 -4.76 23.70 -9.90
C HIS A 260 -3.87 22.49 -9.59
N GLY A 261 -4.19 21.69 -8.56
CA GLY A 261 -3.67 20.32 -8.47
C GLY A 261 -2.99 19.87 -7.18
N ALA A 262 -3.09 20.58 -6.05
CA ALA A 262 -2.61 20.07 -4.76
C ALA A 262 -3.64 19.11 -4.13
N LEU A 263 -3.26 17.85 -3.92
CA LEU A 263 -4.03 16.87 -3.13
C LEU A 263 -3.30 16.60 -1.81
N ALA A 264 -3.90 16.97 -0.68
CA ALA A 264 -3.37 16.72 0.66
C ALA A 264 -4.40 15.91 1.46
N TYR A 265 -4.00 14.72 1.91
CA TYR A 265 -4.81 13.82 2.73
C TYR A 265 -4.02 13.32 3.95
#